data_AF-A0A3R9Y5J9-F1
#
_entry.id   AF-A0A3R9Y5J9-F1
#
_cell.length_a   1.000
_cell.length_b   1.000
_cell.length_c   1.000
_cell.angle_alpha   90.00
_cell.angle_beta   90.00
_cell.angle_gamma   90.00
#
_symmetry.space_group_name_H-M   'P 1'
#
loop_
_entity.id
_entity.type
_entity.pdbx_description
1 polymer ?
#
loop_
_entity_poly.entity_id
_entity_poly.type
_entity_poly.pdbx_seq_one_letter_code
_entity_poly.pdbx_strand_id
1 'polypeptide(L)'
;MTDELNVLRLSVRNDPGLGPHEDLEIRPLIDGVDVIEEAFAYEDDGVRCGDPRDWLLPDGPLSVGDRPHRVDFAERGCGCHDLLYLTLRRDGGAVVWSWRTAGPGIPELPEYRFDAARYDAELERARGEGGWEWPAQTVSRLVLDGLRGETGWLERWSCELGHVWTDPKHPGQVLLYFFRDERDPQGRYVRAEEFGMKTAVTVEDPAHQADRIVRAFLAGDPRTVDGFRPYPMDELGYGHYHGDGPAPWKEYC
;
A
#
# COMPACT_ATOMS: atom_id res chain seq x y z
N MET A 1 17.43 -34.16 0.46
CA MET A 1 17.14 -32.78 0.83
C MET A 1 16.12 -32.88 1.95
N THR A 2 16.50 -32.50 3.15
CA THR A 2 15.62 -32.50 4.31
C THR A 2 14.47 -31.54 4.05
N ASP A 3 13.26 -31.99 4.36
CA ASP A 3 11.97 -31.29 4.25
C ASP A 3 11.86 -30.21 5.35
N GLU A 4 12.94 -29.43 5.51
CA GLU A 4 13.09 -28.48 6.61
C GLU A 4 12.37 -27.19 6.24
N LEU A 5 11.40 -26.82 7.07
CA LEU A 5 10.61 -25.61 6.88
C LEU A 5 11.37 -24.42 7.46
N ASN A 6 11.56 -23.40 6.64
CA ASN A 6 12.11 -22.11 7.01
C ASN A 6 11.15 -21.34 7.93
N VAL A 7 11.71 -20.39 8.65
CA VAL A 7 10.97 -19.41 9.47
C VAL A 7 11.03 -18.06 8.79
N LEU A 8 9.86 -17.49 8.49
CA LEU A 8 9.74 -16.13 7.98
C LEU A 8 9.55 -15.14 9.12
N ARG A 9 10.23 -14.00 9.03
CA ARG A 9 9.91 -12.78 9.75
C ARG A 9 9.92 -11.61 8.77
N LEU A 10 8.82 -10.88 8.68
CA LEU A 10 8.74 -9.61 7.94
C LEU A 10 9.15 -8.46 8.87
N SER A 11 10.13 -7.69 8.42
CA SER A 11 10.51 -6.42 9.05
C SER A 11 10.12 -5.27 8.14
N VAL A 12 9.65 -4.17 8.72
CA VAL A 12 9.56 -2.90 8.00
C VAL A 12 10.83 -2.11 8.32
N ARG A 13 11.51 -1.60 7.29
CA ARG A 13 12.66 -0.69 7.41
C ARG A 13 12.31 0.65 6.78
N ASN A 14 13.06 1.68 7.16
CA ASN A 14 13.02 3.01 6.56
C ASN A 14 14.45 3.53 6.37
N ASP A 15 14.66 4.41 5.40
CA ASP A 15 15.95 5.13 5.31
C ASP A 15 15.99 6.22 6.40
N PRO A 16 16.93 6.13 7.37
CA PRO A 16 17.04 7.14 8.43
C PRO A 16 17.43 8.54 7.90
N GLY A 17 17.98 8.64 6.68
CA GLY A 17 18.36 9.91 6.03
C GLY A 17 17.20 10.66 5.38
N LEU A 18 16.09 9.98 5.08
CA LEU A 18 14.90 10.56 4.44
C LEU A 18 13.77 10.85 5.45
N GLY A 19 13.77 10.12 6.57
CA GLY A 19 12.86 10.34 7.68
C GLY A 19 12.20 9.03 8.13
N PRO A 20 11.52 9.03 9.29
CA PRO A 20 10.91 7.81 9.87
C PRO A 20 9.76 7.21 9.03
N HIS A 21 9.36 7.89 7.97
CA HIS A 21 8.09 7.74 7.26
C HIS A 21 8.26 7.75 5.73
N GLU A 22 9.50 7.99 5.27
CA GLU A 22 9.87 7.95 3.85
C GLU A 22 10.59 6.62 3.56
N ASP A 23 10.42 6.12 2.33
CA ASP A 23 11.04 4.89 1.83
C ASP A 23 10.88 3.69 2.78
N LEU A 24 9.63 3.40 3.12
CA LEU A 24 9.27 2.22 3.90
C LEU A 24 9.38 0.95 3.04
N GLU A 25 10.06 -0.05 3.55
CA GLU A 25 10.32 -1.30 2.83
C GLU A 25 10.00 -2.53 3.68
N ILE A 26 9.27 -3.49 3.09
CA ILE A 26 9.18 -4.84 3.65
C ILE A 26 10.47 -5.60 3.33
N ARG A 27 11.09 -6.14 4.39
CA ARG A 27 12.29 -6.97 4.33
C ARG A 27 11.99 -8.38 4.86
N PRO A 28 12.09 -9.43 4.03
CA PRO A 28 11.94 -10.80 4.49
C PRO A 28 13.23 -11.28 5.16
N LEU A 29 13.15 -11.52 6.46
CA LEU A 29 14.16 -12.27 7.20
C LEU A 29 13.77 -13.76 7.16
N ILE A 30 14.51 -14.56 6.41
CA ILE A 30 14.28 -16.00 6.31
C ILE A 30 15.36 -16.70 7.13
N ASP A 31 14.95 -17.46 8.14
CA ASP A 31 15.84 -18.05 9.15
C ASP A 31 16.79 -17.02 9.79
N GLY A 32 16.31 -15.78 9.90
CA GLY A 32 17.05 -14.64 10.46
C GLY A 32 17.94 -13.89 9.47
N VAL A 33 17.98 -14.29 8.19
CA VAL A 33 18.80 -13.67 7.15
C VAL A 33 17.96 -12.75 6.28
N ASP A 34 18.40 -11.50 6.09
CA ASP A 34 17.78 -10.57 5.14
C ASP A 34 18.14 -10.97 3.71
N VAL A 35 17.25 -11.72 3.07
CA VAL A 35 17.50 -12.33 1.75
C VAL A 35 17.66 -11.27 0.67
N ILE A 36 17.07 -10.08 0.83
CA ILE A 36 17.23 -8.99 -0.13
C ILE A 36 18.60 -8.33 0.03
N GLU A 37 19.04 -8.11 1.27
CA GLU A 37 20.37 -7.55 1.55
C GLU A 37 21.47 -8.49 1.03
N GLU A 38 21.30 -9.80 1.22
CA GLU A 38 22.22 -10.82 0.71
C GLU A 38 22.22 -10.91 -0.82
N ALA A 39 21.04 -10.83 -1.47
CA ALA A 39 20.92 -10.94 -2.92
C ALA A 39 21.57 -9.76 -3.66
N PHE A 40 21.42 -8.54 -3.14
CA PHE A 40 21.84 -7.33 -3.84
C PHE A 40 23.13 -6.71 -3.31
N ALA A 41 23.76 -7.30 -2.28
CA ALA A 41 25.10 -6.98 -1.78
C ALA A 41 25.49 -5.48 -1.84
N TYR A 42 24.98 -4.64 -0.91
CA TYR A 42 25.38 -3.24 -0.71
C TYR A 42 25.75 -2.44 -1.98
N GLU A 43 24.90 -2.50 -3.00
CA GLU A 43 25.17 -1.73 -4.22
C GLU A 43 24.81 -0.24 -4.07
N ASP A 44 25.59 0.60 -4.75
CA ASP A 44 25.66 2.05 -4.56
C ASP A 44 24.31 2.78 -4.71
N ASP A 45 23.38 2.23 -5.51
CA ASP A 45 22.09 2.84 -5.82
C ASP A 45 20.91 2.35 -4.94
N GLY A 46 21.18 1.43 -4.00
CA GLY A 46 20.16 0.86 -3.12
C GLY A 46 19.16 -0.08 -3.81
N VAL A 47 18.33 -0.72 -3.01
CA VAL A 47 17.29 -1.68 -3.45
C VAL A 47 15.98 -1.25 -2.86
N ARG A 48 14.94 -1.15 -3.68
CA ARG A 48 13.58 -0.86 -3.25
C ARG A 48 12.78 -2.14 -3.20
N CYS A 49 12.09 -2.35 -2.07
CA CYS A 49 11.16 -3.46 -1.87
C CYS A 49 9.72 -2.96 -1.82
N GLY A 50 8.79 -3.91 -1.72
CA GLY A 50 7.38 -3.63 -1.49
C GLY A 50 7.12 -2.69 -0.32
N ASP A 51 6.21 -1.73 -0.54
CA ASP A 51 5.76 -0.81 0.50
C ASP A 51 4.80 -1.52 1.46
N PRO A 52 5.02 -1.46 2.79
CA PRO A 52 4.15 -2.10 3.76
C PRO A 52 2.69 -1.64 3.69
N ARG A 53 2.41 -0.41 3.24
CA ARG A 53 1.04 0.11 3.09
C ARG A 53 0.23 -0.65 2.04
N ASP A 54 0.87 -1.09 0.97
CA ASP A 54 0.21 -1.79 -0.13
C ASP A 54 0.32 -3.31 0.05
N TRP A 55 1.37 -3.77 0.74
CA TRP A 55 1.70 -5.18 0.84
C TRP A 55 1.18 -5.88 2.08
N LEU A 56 1.05 -5.16 3.20
CA LEU A 56 0.45 -5.67 4.45
C LEU A 56 -1.06 -5.42 4.51
N LEU A 57 -1.75 -5.59 3.38
CA LEU A 57 -3.22 -5.63 3.33
C LEU A 57 -3.72 -7.07 3.52
N PRO A 58 -4.96 -7.29 4.02
CA PRO A 58 -5.56 -8.62 4.18
C PRO A 58 -5.44 -9.53 2.95
N ASP A 59 -5.67 -8.97 1.77
CA ASP A 59 -5.54 -9.62 0.46
C ASP A 59 -4.36 -9.05 -0.35
N GLY A 60 -3.34 -8.53 0.34
CA GLY A 60 -2.17 -7.92 -0.27
C GLY A 60 -1.27 -8.94 -1.00
N PRO A 61 -0.28 -8.46 -1.78
CA PRO A 61 0.67 -9.26 -2.57
C PRO A 61 1.26 -10.51 -1.90
N LEU A 62 1.53 -10.48 -0.59
CA LEU A 62 2.10 -11.62 0.13
C LEU A 62 1.07 -12.65 0.60
N SER A 63 -0.23 -12.38 0.45
CA SER A 63 -1.30 -13.31 0.86
C SER A 63 -1.37 -14.49 -0.09
N VAL A 64 -1.37 -15.72 0.42
CA VAL A 64 -1.31 -16.94 -0.42
C VAL A 64 -2.63 -17.72 -0.37
N GLY A 65 -3.40 -17.58 -1.45
CA GLY A 65 -4.62 -18.35 -1.69
C GLY A 65 -4.37 -19.69 -2.41
N ASP A 66 -5.42 -20.22 -3.03
CA ASP A 66 -5.39 -21.54 -3.70
C ASP A 66 -4.61 -21.55 -5.03
N ARG A 67 -4.46 -20.38 -5.66
CA ARG A 67 -3.76 -20.24 -6.94
C ARG A 67 -2.40 -19.59 -6.72
N PRO A 68 -1.32 -20.13 -7.33
CA PRO A 68 -0.04 -19.45 -7.35
C PRO A 68 -0.15 -18.09 -8.02
N HIS A 69 0.58 -17.11 -7.50
CA HIS A 69 0.68 -15.79 -8.11
C HIS A 69 2.09 -15.23 -7.97
N ARG A 70 2.40 -14.24 -8.80
CA ARG A 70 3.71 -13.59 -8.87
C ARG A 70 3.63 -12.18 -8.32
N VAL A 71 4.66 -11.77 -7.59
CA VAL A 71 4.88 -10.43 -7.08
C VAL A 71 6.20 -9.91 -7.62
N ASP A 72 6.20 -8.66 -8.04
CA ASP A 72 7.38 -7.91 -8.44
C ASP A 72 8.01 -7.41 -7.13
N PHE A 73 9.02 -8.13 -6.62
CA PHE A 73 9.36 -8.09 -5.20
C PHE A 73 10.32 -6.95 -4.86
N ALA A 74 11.42 -6.86 -5.60
CA ALA A 74 12.46 -5.87 -5.36
C ALA A 74 13.12 -5.43 -6.67
N GLU A 75 13.41 -4.14 -6.78
CA GLU A 75 14.11 -3.53 -7.90
C GLU A 75 15.26 -2.66 -7.42
N ARG A 76 16.21 -2.39 -8.30
CA ARG A 76 17.31 -1.46 -8.02
C ARG A 76 16.83 -0.03 -8.13
N GLY A 77 17.23 0.83 -7.18
CA GLY A 77 16.78 2.22 -7.10
C GLY A 77 17.04 3.07 -8.35
N CYS A 78 18.05 2.73 -9.16
CA CYS A 78 18.36 3.44 -10.41
C CYS A 78 17.28 3.30 -11.50
N GLY A 79 16.32 2.35 -11.35
CA GLY A 79 15.28 2.05 -12.36
C GLY A 79 15.82 1.49 -13.68
N CYS A 80 17.12 1.21 -13.74
CA CYS A 80 17.87 0.87 -14.94
C CYS A 80 18.24 -0.62 -15.04
N HIS A 81 17.89 -1.42 -14.01
CA HIS A 81 18.33 -2.81 -13.85
C HIS A 81 17.27 -3.73 -13.22
N ASP A 82 17.59 -5.02 -13.28
CA ASP A 82 16.87 -6.24 -12.92
C ASP A 82 15.83 -6.17 -11.78
N LEU A 83 14.64 -6.71 -12.10
CA LEU A 83 13.54 -6.95 -11.16
C LEU A 83 13.64 -8.37 -10.59
N LEU A 84 13.53 -8.49 -9.27
CA LEU A 84 13.40 -9.76 -8.57
C LEU A 84 11.91 -10.11 -8.43
N TYR A 85 11.49 -11.18 -9.10
CA TYR A 85 10.14 -11.71 -8.99
C TYR A 85 10.07 -12.79 -7.92
N LEU A 86 9.03 -12.76 -7.11
CA LEU A 86 8.66 -13.82 -6.18
C LEU A 86 7.39 -14.51 -6.69
N THR A 87 7.43 -15.84 -6.83
CA THR A 87 6.22 -16.64 -7.00
C THR A 87 5.85 -17.28 -5.68
N LEU A 88 4.63 -17.06 -5.24
CA LEU A 88 4.07 -17.63 -4.02
C LEU A 88 3.09 -18.74 -4.39
N ARG A 89 3.14 -19.86 -3.67
CA ARG A 89 2.22 -20.98 -3.87
C ARG A 89 1.95 -21.69 -2.55
N ARG A 90 0.70 -22.11 -2.34
CA ARG A 90 0.35 -23.07 -1.29
C ARG A 90 0.60 -24.50 -1.78
N ASP A 91 1.28 -25.29 -0.97
CA ASP A 91 1.69 -26.67 -1.26
C ASP A 91 1.38 -27.56 -0.06
N GLY A 92 0.13 -28.04 0.02
CA GLY A 92 -0.35 -28.77 1.19
C GLY A 92 -0.28 -27.90 2.46
N GLY A 93 0.47 -28.37 3.45
CA GLY A 93 0.69 -27.65 4.71
C GLY A 93 1.78 -26.57 4.65
N ALA A 94 2.36 -26.31 3.48
CA ALA A 94 3.44 -25.34 3.31
C ALA A 94 3.10 -24.19 2.37
N VAL A 95 3.74 -23.04 2.57
CA VAL A 95 3.83 -21.95 1.59
C VAL A 95 5.22 -21.99 0.96
N VAL A 96 5.28 -21.94 -0.35
CA VAL A 96 6.51 -22.04 -1.14
C VAL A 96 6.79 -20.71 -1.81
N TRP A 97 8.01 -20.24 -1.67
CA TRP A 97 8.55 -19.04 -2.30
C TRP A 97 9.61 -19.44 -3.31
N SER A 98 9.33 -19.21 -4.59
CA SER A 98 10.28 -19.46 -5.68
C SER A 98 10.64 -18.14 -6.35
N TRP A 99 11.94 -17.85 -6.44
CA TRP A 99 12.44 -16.57 -6.96
C TRP A 99 12.80 -16.67 -8.44
N ARG A 100 12.73 -15.54 -9.15
CA ARG A 100 13.24 -15.42 -10.50
C ARG A 100 13.74 -14.01 -10.74
N THR A 101 14.90 -13.88 -11.38
CA THR A 101 15.47 -12.59 -11.73
C THR A 101 15.13 -12.23 -13.18
N ALA A 102 14.95 -10.94 -13.46
CA ALA A 102 14.73 -10.43 -14.82
C ALA A 102 16.03 -10.34 -15.63
N GLY A 103 17.19 -10.38 -14.98
CA GLY A 103 18.50 -10.32 -15.62
C GLY A 103 19.66 -10.74 -14.71
N PRO A 104 20.90 -10.59 -15.19
CA PRO A 104 22.08 -11.30 -14.67
C PRO A 104 22.72 -10.68 -13.41
N GLY A 105 22.27 -9.51 -12.96
CA GLY A 105 22.84 -8.74 -11.86
C GLY A 105 22.31 -9.09 -10.46
N ILE A 106 21.50 -10.14 -10.34
CA ILE A 106 21.00 -10.68 -9.06
C ILE A 106 21.28 -12.19 -9.06
N PRO A 107 21.90 -12.75 -8.01
CA PRO A 107 22.15 -14.17 -7.90
C PRO A 107 20.83 -14.96 -7.84
N GLU A 108 20.88 -16.21 -8.28
CA GLU A 108 19.74 -17.13 -8.13
C GLU A 108 19.53 -17.43 -6.64
N LEU A 109 18.33 -17.11 -6.16
CA LEU A 109 17.92 -17.38 -4.78
C LEU A 109 17.29 -18.77 -4.66
N PRO A 110 17.55 -19.49 -3.55
CA PRO A 110 16.96 -20.81 -3.35
C PRO A 110 15.44 -20.72 -3.15
N GLU A 111 14.75 -21.82 -3.41
CA GLU A 111 13.36 -21.96 -3.00
C GLU A 111 13.27 -22.07 -1.47
N TYR A 112 12.35 -21.32 -0.87
CA TYR A 112 12.06 -21.39 0.56
C TYR A 112 10.67 -21.99 0.80
N ARG A 113 10.55 -22.78 1.86
CA ARG A 113 9.31 -23.47 2.23
C ARG A 113 8.98 -23.17 3.69
N PHE A 114 7.79 -22.65 3.95
CA PHE A 114 7.34 -22.25 5.27
C PHE A 114 6.18 -23.13 5.72
N ASP A 115 6.05 -23.39 7.02
CA ASP A 115 4.79 -23.89 7.57
C ASP A 115 3.68 -22.87 7.29
N ALA A 116 2.57 -23.31 6.69
CA ALA A 116 1.56 -22.38 6.20
C ALA A 116 0.84 -21.65 7.35
N ALA A 117 0.61 -22.31 8.49
CA ALA A 117 -0.04 -21.66 9.63
C ALA A 117 0.87 -20.61 10.28
N ARG A 118 2.17 -20.88 10.34
CA ARG A 118 3.16 -19.88 10.82
C ARG A 118 3.32 -18.72 9.85
N TYR A 119 3.29 -18.99 8.54
CA TYR A 119 3.32 -17.96 7.51
C TYR A 119 2.13 -17.00 7.65
N ASP A 120 0.91 -17.55 7.74
CA ASP A 120 -0.31 -16.75 7.88
C ASP A 120 -0.30 -15.94 9.20
N ALA A 121 0.17 -16.55 10.30
CA ALA A 121 0.33 -15.85 11.58
C ALA A 121 1.37 -14.72 11.53
N GLU A 122 2.45 -14.90 10.77
CA GLU A 122 3.46 -13.86 10.57
C GLU A 122 2.93 -12.68 9.76
N LEU A 123 2.10 -12.93 8.74
CA LEU A 123 1.41 -11.86 8.01
C LEU A 123 0.48 -11.07 8.93
N GLU A 124 -0.36 -11.75 9.71
CA GLU A 124 -1.25 -11.08 10.68
C GLU A 124 -0.47 -10.26 11.72
N ARG A 125 0.64 -10.80 12.19
CA ARG A 125 1.50 -10.11 13.15
C ARG A 125 2.18 -8.89 12.51
N ALA A 126 2.68 -8.99 11.28
CA ALA A 126 3.30 -7.88 10.56
C ALA A 126 2.28 -6.77 10.28
N ARG A 127 1.05 -7.14 9.91
CA ARG A 127 -0.10 -6.22 9.75
C ARG A 127 -0.43 -5.48 11.04
N GLY A 128 -0.39 -6.19 12.18
CA GLY A 128 -0.67 -5.61 13.49
C GLY A 128 0.48 -4.79 14.09
N GLU A 129 1.71 -4.96 13.63
CA GLU A 129 2.89 -4.23 14.10
C GLU A 129 2.92 -2.83 13.45
N GLY A 130 1.95 -1.98 13.78
CA GLY A 130 1.78 -0.62 13.25
C GLY A 130 2.82 0.40 13.72
N GLY A 131 3.99 -0.03 14.21
CA GLY A 131 5.05 0.87 14.67
C GLY A 131 5.68 1.72 13.55
N TRP A 132 5.49 1.29 12.29
CA TRP A 132 5.88 2.02 11.08
C TRP A 132 4.76 2.92 10.53
N GLU A 133 3.49 2.67 10.89
CA GLU A 133 2.38 3.55 10.55
C GLU A 133 2.44 4.78 11.45
N TRP A 134 2.54 5.98 10.87
CA TRP A 134 2.28 7.20 11.65
C TRP A 134 0.78 7.40 11.83
N PRO A 135 0.32 8.13 12.88
CA PRO A 135 -1.09 8.22 13.23
C PRO A 135 -2.00 8.61 12.05
N ALA A 136 -1.55 9.49 11.15
CA ALA A 136 -2.34 9.85 9.99
C ALA A 136 -2.51 8.72 8.97
N GLN A 137 -1.56 7.78 8.82
CA GLN A 137 -1.77 6.62 7.95
C GLN A 137 -2.89 5.73 8.49
N THR A 138 -2.86 5.43 9.79
CA THR A 138 -3.92 4.62 10.41
C THR A 138 -5.28 5.30 10.25
N VAL A 139 -5.36 6.62 10.49
CA VAL A 139 -6.60 7.38 10.25
C VAL A 139 -7.00 7.33 8.77
N SER A 140 -6.07 7.54 7.83
CA SER A 140 -6.32 7.49 6.38
C SER A 140 -6.92 6.16 5.94
N ARG A 141 -6.32 5.04 6.38
CA ARG A 141 -6.80 3.68 6.09
C ARG A 141 -8.20 3.45 6.65
N LEU A 142 -8.42 3.78 7.93
CA LEU A 142 -9.73 3.62 8.57
C LEU A 142 -10.82 4.51 7.95
N VAL A 143 -10.47 5.72 7.51
CA VAL A 143 -11.38 6.59 6.76
C VAL A 143 -11.72 5.99 5.39
N LEU A 144 -10.73 5.47 4.66
CA LEU A 144 -10.94 4.80 3.39
C LEU A 144 -11.86 3.58 3.53
N ASP A 145 -11.60 2.74 4.54
CA ASP A 145 -12.41 1.56 4.85
C ASP A 145 -13.85 1.97 5.21
N GLY A 146 -14.02 2.99 6.05
CA GLY A 146 -15.33 3.51 6.44
C GLY A 146 -16.13 4.10 5.26
N LEU A 147 -15.49 4.89 4.40
CA LEU A 147 -16.14 5.47 3.21
C LEU A 147 -16.48 4.41 2.15
N ARG A 148 -15.70 3.32 2.05
CA ARG A 148 -15.98 2.18 1.17
C ARG A 148 -17.08 1.27 1.71
N GLY A 149 -17.19 1.16 3.03
CA GLY A 149 -18.24 0.37 3.70
C GLY A 149 -19.66 0.91 3.46
N GLU A 150 -19.79 2.20 3.14
CA GLU A 150 -21.05 2.85 2.81
C GLU A 150 -20.97 3.49 1.43
N THR A 151 -21.51 2.88 0.36
CA THR A 151 -21.37 3.43 -1.01
C THR A 151 -22.51 4.38 -1.42
N GLY A 152 -23.62 4.40 -0.69
CA GLY A 152 -24.84 5.15 -1.06
C GLY A 152 -24.69 6.68 -1.06
N TRP A 153 -23.57 7.23 -0.57
CA TRP A 153 -23.29 8.67 -0.64
C TRP A 153 -22.69 9.08 -1.99
N LEU A 154 -21.99 8.18 -2.69
CA LEU A 154 -21.36 8.46 -3.99
C LEU A 154 -22.43 8.86 -5.02
N GLU A 155 -23.49 8.06 -5.11
CA GLU A 155 -24.65 8.34 -5.97
C GLU A 155 -25.40 9.59 -5.51
N ARG A 156 -25.62 9.72 -4.20
CA ARG A 156 -26.36 10.84 -3.60
C ARG A 156 -25.76 12.20 -3.94
N TRP A 157 -24.43 12.29 -3.93
CA TRP A 157 -23.71 13.54 -4.16
C TRP A 157 -23.13 13.69 -5.56
N SER A 158 -23.34 12.68 -6.43
CA SER A 158 -22.83 12.62 -7.80
C SER A 158 -21.33 12.88 -7.87
N CYS A 159 -20.56 12.19 -7.03
CA CYS A 159 -19.11 12.30 -6.97
C CYS A 159 -18.48 10.94 -6.65
N GLU A 160 -17.20 10.82 -6.97
CA GLU A 160 -16.36 9.65 -6.77
C GLU A 160 -15.28 9.94 -5.73
N LEU A 161 -14.96 8.95 -4.91
CA LEU A 161 -13.76 8.98 -4.07
C LEU A 161 -12.54 8.66 -4.93
N GLY A 162 -11.64 9.63 -5.09
CA GLY A 162 -10.37 9.37 -5.75
C GLY A 162 -9.36 8.76 -4.78
N HIS A 163 -8.97 9.54 -3.77
CA HIS A 163 -7.90 9.12 -2.84
C HIS A 163 -8.17 9.57 -1.41
N VAL A 164 -7.77 8.72 -0.47
CA VAL A 164 -7.51 9.08 0.92
C VAL A 164 -6.04 8.77 1.14
N TRP A 165 -5.22 9.79 1.36
CA TRP A 165 -3.77 9.64 1.42
C TRP A 165 -3.12 10.54 2.47
N THR A 166 -1.86 10.26 2.76
CA THR A 166 -1.03 11.00 3.70
C THR A 166 0.30 11.35 3.05
N ASP A 167 0.81 12.54 3.35
CA ASP A 167 2.14 12.96 2.93
C ASP A 167 3.14 12.67 4.06
N PRO A 168 4.21 11.87 3.84
CA PRO A 168 5.28 11.67 4.82
C PRO A 168 5.89 12.97 5.36
N LYS A 169 5.91 14.05 4.55
CA LYS A 169 6.40 15.38 4.94
C LYS A 169 5.41 16.15 5.82
N HIS A 170 4.16 15.70 5.84
CA HIS A 170 3.09 16.23 6.67
C HIS A 170 2.39 15.08 7.44
N PRO A 171 3.11 14.35 8.31
CA PRO A 171 2.62 13.11 8.94
C PRO A 171 1.47 13.34 9.94
N GLY A 172 1.15 14.60 10.24
CA GLY A 172 -0.02 14.99 11.02
C GLY A 172 -1.24 15.33 10.16
N GLN A 173 -1.29 14.92 8.89
CA GLN A 173 -2.38 15.28 7.97
C GLN A 173 -2.88 14.08 7.17
N VAL A 174 -4.20 13.99 7.04
CA VAL A 174 -4.87 13.15 6.04
C VAL A 174 -5.47 14.08 5.01
N LEU A 175 -5.38 13.66 3.75
CA LEU A 175 -6.01 14.36 2.66
C LEU A 175 -7.02 13.45 1.97
N LEU A 176 -8.19 14.01 1.70
CA LEU A 176 -9.25 13.34 0.97
C LEU A 176 -9.49 14.09 -0.32
N TYR A 177 -9.56 13.34 -1.40
CA TYR A 177 -9.71 13.83 -2.75
C TYR A 177 -10.87 13.14 -3.45
N PHE A 178 -11.71 13.95 -4.08
CA PHE A 178 -12.92 13.55 -4.75
C PHE A 178 -12.97 14.21 -6.12
N PHE A 179 -13.70 13.57 -7.02
CA PHE A 179 -13.94 14.12 -8.33
C PHE A 179 -15.33 13.79 -8.85
N ARG A 180 -15.77 14.50 -9.89
CA ARG A 180 -16.91 14.11 -10.71
C ARG A 180 -16.46 14.05 -12.15
N ASP A 181 -16.70 12.93 -12.81
CA ASP A 181 -16.56 12.81 -14.25
C ASP A 181 -17.92 12.96 -14.94
N GLU A 182 -17.92 13.57 -16.12
CA GLU A 182 -19.09 13.71 -16.98
C GLU A 182 -18.74 13.22 -18.39
N ARG A 183 -19.77 12.89 -19.19
CA ARG A 183 -19.56 12.57 -20.60
C ARG A 183 -19.58 13.84 -21.44
N ASP A 184 -18.53 14.07 -22.20
CA ASP A 184 -18.52 15.10 -23.23
C ASP A 184 -19.53 14.76 -24.36
N PRO A 185 -19.85 15.70 -25.28
CA PRO A 185 -20.73 15.42 -26.41
C PRO A 185 -20.27 14.29 -27.34
N GLN A 186 -19.02 13.85 -27.24
CA GLN A 186 -18.43 12.73 -27.97
C GLN A 186 -18.49 11.41 -27.17
N GLY A 187 -19.07 11.43 -25.97
CA GLY A 187 -19.26 10.28 -25.09
C GLY A 187 -18.04 9.90 -24.26
N ARG A 188 -16.97 10.71 -24.26
CA ARG A 188 -15.75 10.48 -23.45
C ARG A 188 -15.95 11.01 -22.04
N TYR A 189 -15.46 10.28 -21.04
CA TYR A 189 -15.40 10.79 -19.67
C TYR A 189 -14.37 11.92 -19.59
N VAL A 190 -14.80 13.05 -19.05
CA VAL A 190 -13.97 14.22 -18.77
C VAL A 190 -14.17 14.64 -17.33
N ARG A 191 -13.09 15.10 -16.69
CA ARG A 191 -13.12 15.62 -15.34
C ARG A 191 -13.95 16.90 -15.30
N ALA A 192 -15.12 16.83 -14.66
CA ALA A 192 -16.04 17.96 -14.52
C ALA A 192 -15.77 18.77 -13.25
N GLU A 193 -15.34 18.12 -12.17
CA GLU A 193 -15.07 18.76 -10.89
C GLU A 193 -14.02 17.99 -10.08
N GLU A 194 -13.20 18.71 -9.32
CA GLU A 194 -12.22 18.18 -8.37
C GLU A 194 -12.28 18.98 -7.08
N PHE A 195 -12.33 18.28 -5.95
CA PHE A 195 -12.36 18.91 -4.64
C PHE A 195 -11.75 18.01 -3.58
N GLY A 196 -11.26 18.63 -2.53
CA GLY A 196 -10.60 17.90 -1.46
C GLY A 196 -10.56 18.67 -0.16
N MET A 197 -10.14 17.97 0.89
CA MET A 197 -9.84 18.56 2.18
C MET A 197 -8.56 17.98 2.75
N LYS A 198 -7.86 18.80 3.53
CA LYS A 198 -6.81 18.36 4.44
C LYS A 198 -7.38 18.41 5.86
N THR A 199 -7.25 17.32 6.59
CA THR A 199 -7.63 17.24 8.00
C THR A 199 -6.40 16.94 8.85
N ALA A 200 -6.28 17.67 9.96
CA ALA A 200 -5.22 17.43 10.93
C ALA A 200 -5.52 16.16 11.72
N VAL A 201 -4.50 15.34 11.93
CA VAL A 201 -4.54 14.18 12.81
C VAL A 201 -3.88 14.54 14.13
N THR A 202 -4.57 14.16 15.20
CA THR A 202 -4.16 14.41 16.57
C THR A 202 -3.66 13.12 17.21
N VAL A 203 -3.25 13.19 18.48
CA VAL A 203 -2.85 12.04 19.29
C VAL A 203 -4.03 11.21 19.82
N GLU A 204 -5.27 11.59 19.50
CA GLU A 204 -6.45 10.84 19.87
C GLU A 204 -6.47 9.45 19.21
N ASP A 205 -7.31 8.57 19.73
CA ASP A 205 -7.53 7.24 19.14
C ASP A 205 -7.83 7.35 17.62
N PRO A 206 -7.04 6.69 16.75
CA PRO A 206 -7.21 6.79 15.30
C PRO A 206 -8.59 6.36 14.80
N ALA A 207 -9.22 5.36 15.45
CA ALA A 207 -10.55 4.91 15.05
C ALA A 207 -11.61 5.96 15.38
N HIS A 208 -11.55 6.60 16.56
CA HIS A 208 -12.43 7.72 16.88
C HIS A 208 -12.25 8.91 15.92
N GLN A 209 -11.01 9.21 15.53
CA GLN A 209 -10.74 10.27 14.56
C GLN A 209 -11.34 9.92 13.19
N ALA A 210 -11.11 8.70 12.70
CA ALA A 210 -11.64 8.22 11.44
C ALA A 210 -13.17 8.22 11.42
N ASP A 211 -13.82 7.72 12.47
CA ASP A 211 -15.28 7.74 12.61
C ASP A 211 -15.86 9.15 12.52
N ARG A 212 -15.23 10.13 13.16
CA ARG A 212 -15.68 11.53 13.07
C ARG A 212 -15.56 12.08 11.66
N ILE A 213 -14.45 11.78 10.98
CA ILE A 213 -14.21 12.21 9.61
C ILE A 213 -15.29 11.58 8.71
N VAL A 214 -15.46 10.27 8.74
CA VAL A 214 -16.48 9.53 7.96
C VAL A 214 -17.89 10.05 8.24
N ARG A 215 -18.27 10.25 9.50
CA ARG A 215 -19.59 10.81 9.83
C ARG A 215 -19.79 12.22 9.31
N ALA A 216 -18.78 13.09 9.41
CA ALA A 216 -18.85 14.45 8.86
C ALA A 216 -19.08 14.42 7.34
N PHE A 217 -18.43 13.48 6.64
CA PHE A 217 -18.61 13.24 5.22
C PHE A 217 -20.02 12.76 4.85
N LEU A 218 -20.56 11.81 5.59
CA LEU A 218 -21.85 11.21 5.29
C LEU A 218 -23.03 12.11 5.69
N ALA A 219 -22.81 13.11 6.55
CA ALA A 219 -23.85 13.97 7.08
C ALA A 219 -24.43 14.97 6.05
N GLY A 220 -23.69 15.30 4.99
CA GLY A 220 -24.11 16.31 4.02
C GLY A 220 -23.26 16.31 2.74
N ASP A 221 -23.55 17.24 1.84
CA ASP A 221 -22.78 17.40 0.61
C ASP A 221 -21.33 17.76 0.97
N PRO A 222 -20.32 16.93 0.62
CA PRO A 222 -18.92 17.19 1.02
C PRO A 222 -18.41 18.53 0.49
N ARG A 223 -18.99 19.05 -0.61
CA ARG A 223 -18.66 20.38 -1.16
C ARG A 223 -19.05 21.53 -0.23
N THR A 224 -19.93 21.28 0.75
CA THR A 224 -20.45 22.27 1.70
C THR A 224 -19.81 22.20 3.08
N VAL A 225 -18.94 21.21 3.32
CA VAL A 225 -18.25 21.03 4.59
C VAL A 225 -17.10 22.03 4.72
N ASP A 226 -17.00 22.71 5.86
CA ASP A 226 -15.92 23.67 6.12
C ASP A 226 -14.54 22.99 5.98
N GLY A 227 -13.65 23.62 5.21
CA GLY A 227 -12.32 23.09 4.90
C GLY A 227 -12.21 22.42 3.53
N PHE A 228 -13.34 22.19 2.84
CA PHE A 228 -13.32 21.82 1.44
C PHE A 228 -12.95 23.00 0.54
N ARG A 229 -12.12 22.71 -0.45
CA ARG A 229 -11.70 23.66 -1.49
C ARG A 229 -11.79 22.97 -2.85
N PRO A 230 -12.13 23.70 -3.93
CA PRO A 230 -11.76 23.28 -5.27
C PRO A 230 -10.25 23.00 -5.24
N TYR A 231 -9.87 21.77 -5.53
CA TYR A 231 -8.49 21.32 -5.42
C TYR A 231 -8.09 20.78 -6.79
N PRO A 232 -7.48 21.62 -7.65
CA PRO A 232 -6.83 21.08 -8.82
C PRO A 232 -5.63 20.24 -8.35
N MET A 233 -5.46 19.06 -8.95
CA MET A 233 -4.44 18.07 -8.55
C MET A 233 -3.00 18.60 -8.58
N ASP A 234 -2.74 19.72 -9.26
CA ASP A 234 -1.43 20.38 -9.37
C ASP A 234 -1.00 21.11 -8.09
N GLU A 235 -1.93 21.60 -7.27
CA GLU A 235 -1.65 22.25 -5.99
C GLU A 235 -1.38 21.26 -4.85
N LEU A 236 -1.63 19.97 -5.07
CA LEU A 236 -1.36 18.92 -4.08
C LEU A 236 0.11 18.56 -3.95
N GLY A 237 0.95 19.07 -4.87
CA GLY A 237 2.34 18.68 -4.96
C GLY A 237 2.43 17.22 -5.38
N TYR A 238 3.07 16.95 -6.51
CA TYR A 238 3.54 15.60 -6.81
C TYR A 238 4.64 15.24 -5.79
N GLY A 239 4.24 14.88 -4.57
CA GLY A 239 5.04 14.06 -3.68
C GLY A 239 4.95 12.65 -4.23
N HIS A 240 5.96 12.23 -4.99
CA HIS A 240 6.08 10.89 -5.55
C HIS A 240 5.83 9.81 -4.49
N TYR A 241 4.60 9.32 -4.46
CA TYR A 241 4.27 7.96 -4.07
C TYR A 241 3.20 7.52 -5.06
N HIS A 242 3.63 6.85 -6.13
CA HIS A 242 2.75 6.10 -7.01
C HIS A 242 2.25 4.86 -6.25
N GLY A 243 1.46 5.09 -5.22
CA GLY A 243 0.37 4.18 -4.92
C GLY A 243 -0.70 4.50 -5.95
N ASP A 244 -0.67 3.80 -7.08
CA ASP A 244 -1.93 3.37 -7.67
C ASP A 244 -2.63 2.55 -6.59
N GLY A 245 -3.23 3.23 -5.60
CA GLY A 245 -4.02 2.59 -4.55
C GLY A 245 -4.96 1.64 -5.27
N PRO A 246 -5.14 0.40 -4.76
CA PRO A 246 -5.54 -0.76 -5.54
C PRO A 246 -6.56 -0.33 -6.57
N ALA A 247 -6.12 -0.26 -7.84
CA ALA A 247 -6.94 0.23 -8.93
C ALA A 247 -8.29 -0.46 -8.78
N PRO A 248 -9.39 0.28 -8.48
CA PRO A 248 -10.68 -0.36 -8.51
C PRO A 248 -10.92 -0.62 -9.99
N TRP A 249 -10.65 -1.85 -10.40
CA TRP A 249 -11.39 -2.57 -11.41
C TRP A 249 -12.02 -1.62 -12.44
N LYS A 250 -11.19 -1.09 -13.36
CA LYS A 250 -11.69 -0.89 -14.71
C LYS A 250 -11.97 -2.29 -15.26
N GLU A 251 -13.09 -2.86 -14.85
CA GLU A 251 -13.83 -3.77 -15.70
C GLU A 251 -14.20 -2.92 -16.92
N TYR A 252 -13.33 -2.98 -17.93
CA TYR A 252 -13.72 -2.70 -19.28
C TYR A 252 -14.78 -3.73 -19.64
N CYS A 253 -16.05 -3.37 -19.43
CA CYS A 253 -17.13 -3.90 -20.25
C CYS A 253 -17.03 -3.30 -21.65
#